data_AF-A0A2H5WLZ2-F1
#
_entry.id   AF-A0A2H5WLZ2-F1
#
_cell.length_a   1.000
_cell.length_b   1.000
_cell.length_c   1.000
_cell.angle_alpha   90.00
_cell.angle_beta   90.00
_cell.angle_gamma   90.00
#
_symmetry.space_group_name_H-M   'P 1'
#
loop_
_entity.id
_entity.type
_entity.pdbx_description
1 polymer ?
#
loop_
_entity_poly.entity_id
_entity_poly.type
_entity_poly.pdbx_seq_one_letter_code
_entity_poly.pdbx_strand_id
1 'polypeptide(L)'
;MALIDHEPLRATLGEIGGMPLRMPRLDIHTLGAGGGSLAYLDPAGGLRVGPQSAGADPGPAVYGKSLQPTLTDAHFVLGHLLTETFGFGQIPLEPERAWRAIEPLAQSLGLTIPETAEAIVEQARARIARGLRTLSAGRGYDPAQFTLVVFGGAGALHACALARLLQIPQWLVPPYPGVLSAYGLLWMEILHESVRTVLRALPDRADPPLERVLIDLREECEAIMREAGVPIGSFELHPYADLRYAGQSHEMTVPLNLARLPQTRAEFERLHQARYGFTLSGRPVELVNLRLRAVALQPKPAGASWEPPADWLPPNLPGTTKVILNGETLEVPVIPRHALAPDEIVPAPALVVQPDATVLIEPGWHVQVCRRTGALMGRWQGGQ
;
A
#
# COMPACT_ATOMS: atom_id res chain seq x y z
N MET A 1 4.10 -1.77 -2.78
CA MET A 1 4.91 -0.54 -2.70
C MET A 1 5.85 -0.68 -1.52
N ALA A 2 7.08 -0.19 -1.62
CA ALA A 2 8.01 -0.08 -0.49
C ALA A 2 8.45 1.38 -0.36
N LEU A 3 8.67 1.82 0.87
CA LEU A 3 9.31 3.09 1.19
C LEU A 3 10.73 2.77 1.68
N ILE A 4 11.73 3.37 1.04
CA ILE A 4 13.15 3.14 1.34
C ILE A 4 13.80 4.51 1.52
N ASP A 5 14.53 4.69 2.61
CA ASP A 5 15.08 5.99 3.02
C ASP A 5 14.02 7.11 3.06
N HIS A 6 12.82 6.76 3.52
CA HIS A 6 11.63 7.63 3.60
C HIS A 6 11.06 8.11 2.25
N GLU A 7 11.57 7.59 1.13
CA GLU A 7 11.08 7.92 -0.21
C GLU A 7 10.36 6.73 -0.85
N PRO A 8 9.27 6.96 -1.60
CA PRO A 8 8.70 5.92 -2.42
C PRO A 8 9.60 5.63 -3.61
N LEU A 9 9.77 4.35 -3.92
CA LEU A 9 10.45 3.94 -5.15
C LEU A 9 9.65 4.41 -6.38
N ARG A 10 10.37 4.95 -7.37
CA ARG A 10 9.81 5.40 -8.64
C ARG A 10 10.34 4.53 -9.77
N ALA A 11 9.45 4.13 -10.68
CA ALA A 11 9.79 3.42 -11.90
C ALA A 11 9.56 4.34 -13.12
N THR A 12 10.51 4.35 -14.06
CA THR A 12 10.42 5.12 -15.32
C THR A 12 9.94 4.29 -16.51
N LEU A 13 10.02 2.95 -16.37
CA LEU A 13 9.43 1.97 -17.26
C LEU A 13 8.42 1.16 -16.45
N GLY A 14 7.21 1.03 -16.97
CA GLY A 14 6.19 0.15 -16.40
C GLY A 14 5.41 -0.54 -17.50
N GLU A 15 4.48 -1.37 -17.09
CA GLU A 15 3.55 -2.04 -17.98
C GLU A 15 2.12 -1.78 -17.47
N ILE A 16 1.18 -1.55 -18.39
CA ILE A 16 -0.26 -1.59 -18.09
C ILE A 16 -0.90 -2.47 -19.16
N GLY A 17 -1.49 -3.58 -18.73
CA GLY A 17 -2.18 -4.53 -19.61
C GLY A 17 -1.31 -5.10 -20.73
N GLY A 18 -0.05 -5.45 -20.48
CA GLY A 18 0.87 -5.95 -21.52
C GLY A 18 1.66 -4.88 -22.26
N MET A 19 1.30 -3.60 -22.14
CA MET A 19 1.90 -2.52 -22.93
C MET A 19 2.96 -1.75 -22.14
N PRO A 20 4.19 -1.59 -22.68
CA PRO A 20 5.23 -0.83 -22.03
C PRO A 20 4.87 0.66 -22.04
N LEU A 21 4.96 1.29 -20.86
CA LEU A 21 4.70 2.70 -20.63
C LEU A 21 5.95 3.35 -20.05
N ARG A 22 6.39 4.45 -20.68
CA ARG A 22 7.54 5.24 -20.25
C ARG A 22 7.06 6.53 -19.58
N MET A 23 6.38 6.38 -18.45
CA MET A 23 5.96 7.51 -17.61
C MET A 23 6.47 7.28 -16.18
N PRO A 24 6.99 8.32 -15.50
CA PRO A 24 7.33 8.23 -14.09
C PRO A 24 6.09 7.81 -13.29
N ARG A 25 6.19 6.69 -12.58
CA ARG A 25 5.13 6.17 -11.71
C ARG A 25 5.71 5.74 -10.38
N LEU A 26 4.86 5.73 -9.36
CA LEU A 26 5.16 5.01 -8.14
C LEU A 26 5.30 3.52 -8.47
N ASP A 27 6.29 2.90 -7.86
CA ASP A 27 6.61 1.50 -8.03
C ASP A 27 5.62 0.63 -7.23
N ILE A 28 4.42 0.53 -7.80
CA ILE A 28 3.29 -0.21 -7.24
C ILE A 28 3.10 -1.49 -8.05
N HIS A 29 3.19 -2.62 -7.35
CA HIS A 29 2.86 -3.93 -7.88
C HIS A 29 1.56 -4.43 -7.26
N THR A 30 0.66 -4.88 -8.12
CA THR A 30 -0.60 -5.47 -7.70
C THR A 30 -0.43 -6.97 -7.57
N LEU A 31 -0.65 -7.50 -6.37
CA LEU A 31 -0.77 -8.93 -6.12
C LEU A 31 -2.27 -9.27 -6.09
N GLY A 32 -2.72 -10.10 -7.03
CA GLY A 32 -4.12 -10.55 -7.09
C GLY A 32 -4.44 -11.55 -5.98
N ALA A 33 -4.81 -11.04 -4.81
CA ALA A 33 -5.35 -11.80 -3.66
C ALA A 33 -6.06 -10.80 -2.72
N GLY A 34 -7.37 -10.65 -2.89
CA GLY A 34 -8.23 -9.80 -2.05
C GLY A 34 -9.46 -10.56 -1.57
N GLY A 35 -10.34 -9.92 -0.80
CA GLY A 35 -11.52 -10.60 -0.23
C GLY A 35 -12.40 -11.31 -1.27
N GLY A 36 -12.57 -10.72 -2.45
CA GLY A 36 -13.32 -11.33 -3.55
C GLY A 36 -12.58 -12.43 -4.34
N SER A 37 -11.33 -12.77 -4.01
CA SER A 37 -10.57 -13.78 -4.74
C SER A 37 -11.26 -15.14 -4.65
N LEU A 38 -11.50 -15.75 -5.81
CA LEU A 38 -12.21 -17.02 -5.94
C LEU A 38 -11.34 -18.20 -5.51
N ALA A 39 -11.91 -19.10 -4.72
CA ALA A 39 -11.34 -20.39 -4.38
C ALA A 39 -11.83 -21.47 -5.36
N TYR A 40 -10.93 -22.31 -5.86
CA TYR A 40 -11.26 -23.37 -6.80
C TYR A 40 -10.22 -24.49 -6.77
N LEU A 41 -10.57 -25.67 -7.29
CA LEU A 41 -9.60 -26.74 -7.55
C LEU A 41 -9.05 -26.59 -8.96
N ASP A 42 -7.72 -26.62 -9.10
CA ASP A 42 -7.09 -26.70 -10.41
C ASP A 42 -7.31 -28.09 -11.06
N PRO A 43 -6.97 -28.27 -12.36
CA PRO A 43 -7.16 -29.55 -13.03
C PRO A 43 -6.41 -30.74 -12.39
N ALA A 44 -5.42 -30.48 -11.54
CA ALA A 44 -4.69 -31.50 -10.79
C ALA A 44 -5.31 -31.76 -9.39
N GLY A 45 -6.45 -31.14 -9.07
CA GLY A 45 -7.12 -31.27 -7.78
C GLY A 45 -6.52 -30.40 -6.67
N GLY A 46 -5.59 -29.50 -6.98
CA GLY A 46 -4.97 -28.61 -5.99
C GLY A 46 -5.84 -27.38 -5.71
N LEU A 47 -6.03 -27.04 -4.43
CA LEU A 47 -6.74 -25.82 -4.03
C LEU A 47 -5.95 -24.56 -4.46
N ARG A 48 -6.63 -23.65 -5.15
CA ARG A 48 -6.12 -22.35 -5.60
C ARG A 48 -7.03 -21.22 -5.14
N VAL A 49 -6.43 -20.06 -4.92
CA VAL A 49 -7.14 -18.81 -4.61
C VAL A 49 -6.63 -17.70 -5.52
N GLY A 50 -7.55 -17.09 -6.26
CA GLY A 50 -7.26 -16.13 -7.32
C GLY A 50 -6.47 -16.71 -8.50
N PRO A 51 -6.10 -15.90 -9.51
CA PRO A 51 -6.24 -14.45 -9.57
C PRO A 51 -7.66 -13.96 -9.87
N GLN A 52 -8.56 -14.84 -10.30
CA GLN A 52 -9.95 -14.48 -10.57
C GLN A 52 -10.62 -13.95 -9.30
N SER A 53 -11.51 -12.98 -9.47
CA SER A 53 -12.21 -12.29 -8.39
C SER A 53 -13.68 -12.20 -8.70
N ALA A 54 -14.53 -12.37 -7.69
CA ALA A 54 -15.96 -12.11 -7.75
C ALA A 54 -16.29 -10.60 -7.76
N GLY A 55 -15.28 -9.73 -7.57
CA GLY A 55 -15.46 -8.28 -7.51
C GLY A 55 -16.36 -7.86 -6.33
N ALA A 56 -17.07 -6.74 -6.53
CA ALA A 56 -18.11 -6.29 -5.59
C ALA A 56 -19.53 -6.73 -6.03
N ASP A 57 -19.71 -7.04 -7.32
CA ASP A 57 -20.96 -7.53 -7.90
C ASP A 57 -20.62 -8.62 -8.94
N PRO A 58 -21.04 -9.88 -8.75
CA PRO A 58 -21.95 -10.34 -7.69
C PRO A 58 -21.30 -10.38 -6.29
N GLY A 59 -19.96 -10.35 -6.21
CA GLY A 59 -19.23 -10.37 -4.95
C GLY A 59 -19.19 -11.74 -4.26
N PRO A 60 -18.61 -11.80 -3.04
CA PRO A 60 -18.62 -12.98 -2.16
C PRO A 60 -20.02 -13.61 -2.02
N ALA A 61 -20.07 -14.93 -1.82
CA ALA A 61 -21.34 -15.65 -1.67
C ALA A 61 -22.18 -15.13 -0.49
N VAL A 62 -21.51 -14.71 0.59
CA VAL A 62 -22.11 -14.08 1.77
C VAL A 62 -22.86 -12.78 1.45
N TYR A 63 -22.64 -12.15 0.29
CA TYR A 63 -23.41 -10.97 -0.14
C TYR A 63 -24.77 -11.31 -0.76
N GLY A 64 -25.13 -12.60 -0.87
CA GLY A 64 -26.47 -13.02 -1.33
C GLY A 64 -26.67 -13.08 -2.84
N LYS A 65 -25.65 -12.76 -3.65
CA LYS A 65 -25.77 -12.70 -5.12
C LYS A 65 -24.99 -13.79 -5.87
N SER A 66 -24.18 -14.55 -5.16
CA SER A 66 -23.29 -15.58 -5.70
C SER A 66 -23.37 -16.86 -4.86
N LEU A 67 -22.80 -17.95 -5.38
CA LEU A 67 -22.44 -19.16 -4.64
C LEU A 67 -21.01 -19.62 -4.96
N GLN A 68 -20.21 -18.76 -5.60
CA GLN A 68 -18.79 -19.05 -5.81
C GLN A 68 -18.02 -18.74 -4.51
N PRO A 69 -17.20 -19.69 -3.99
CA PRO A 69 -16.49 -19.48 -2.74
C PRO A 69 -15.37 -18.45 -2.92
N THR A 70 -15.29 -17.50 -1.99
CA THR A 70 -14.26 -16.46 -1.96
C THR A 70 -13.46 -16.47 -0.66
N LEU A 71 -12.37 -15.70 -0.63
CA LEU A 71 -11.59 -15.46 0.58
C LEU A 71 -12.44 -14.80 1.70
N THR A 72 -13.34 -13.88 1.36
CA THR A 72 -14.28 -13.29 2.33
C THR A 72 -15.21 -14.35 2.91
N ASP A 73 -15.72 -15.28 2.10
CA ASP A 73 -16.58 -16.38 2.58
C ASP A 73 -15.82 -17.28 3.57
N ALA A 74 -14.55 -17.59 3.28
CA ALA A 74 -13.70 -18.34 4.19
C ALA A 74 -13.51 -17.61 5.53
N HIS A 75 -13.25 -16.29 5.50
CA HIS A 75 -13.16 -15.49 6.72
C HIS A 75 -14.46 -15.46 7.54
N PHE A 76 -15.62 -15.49 6.89
CA PHE A 76 -16.91 -15.61 7.58
C PHE A 76 -17.08 -16.98 8.25
N VAL A 77 -16.77 -18.07 7.55
CA VAL A 77 -16.83 -19.43 8.14
C VAL A 77 -15.93 -19.57 9.37
N LEU A 78 -14.75 -18.95 9.33
CA LEU A 78 -13.79 -18.97 10.45
C LEU A 78 -14.13 -18.00 11.59
N GLY A 79 -15.19 -17.21 11.46
CA GLY A 79 -15.60 -16.22 12.48
C GLY A 79 -14.70 -14.97 12.53
N HIS A 80 -13.85 -14.74 11.53
CA HIS A 80 -12.95 -13.57 11.49
C HIS A 80 -13.69 -12.27 11.14
N LEU A 81 -14.90 -12.38 10.60
CA LEU A 81 -15.76 -11.27 10.21
C LEU A 81 -17.10 -11.38 10.92
N LEU A 82 -17.61 -10.24 11.39
CA LEU A 82 -18.90 -10.14 12.07
C LEU A 82 -19.91 -9.43 11.16
N THR A 83 -21.14 -9.93 11.16
CA THR A 83 -22.24 -9.34 10.39
C THR A 83 -22.57 -7.91 10.79
N GLU A 84 -22.45 -7.62 12.09
CA GLU A 84 -22.81 -6.35 12.73
C GLU A 84 -21.90 -5.20 12.30
N THR A 85 -20.65 -5.50 11.91
CA THR A 85 -19.63 -4.50 11.60
C THR A 85 -19.26 -4.43 10.14
N PHE A 86 -19.69 -5.39 9.33
CA PHE A 86 -19.21 -5.52 7.96
C PHE A 86 -19.75 -4.40 7.06
N GLY A 87 -18.87 -3.78 6.28
CA GLY A 87 -19.25 -2.80 5.25
C GLY A 87 -20.07 -1.64 5.82
N PHE A 88 -19.65 -1.07 6.95
CA PHE A 88 -20.39 -0.02 7.67
C PHE A 88 -21.80 -0.42 8.13
N GLY A 89 -22.10 -1.72 8.22
CA GLY A 89 -23.44 -2.24 8.52
C GLY A 89 -24.46 -2.01 7.39
N GLN A 90 -24.01 -1.58 6.20
CA GLN A 90 -24.87 -1.23 5.07
C GLN A 90 -25.05 -2.38 4.07
N ILE A 91 -24.18 -3.39 4.13
CA ILE A 91 -24.24 -4.55 3.24
C ILE A 91 -25.03 -5.65 3.95
N PRO A 92 -26.22 -6.04 3.46
CA PRO A 92 -26.93 -7.20 4.00
C PRO A 92 -26.11 -8.45 3.71
N LEU A 93 -25.95 -9.30 4.72
CA LEU A 93 -25.15 -10.52 4.65
C LEU A 93 -26.00 -11.74 4.92
N GLU A 94 -25.68 -12.82 4.22
CA GLU A 94 -26.29 -14.14 4.38
C GLU A 94 -25.20 -15.16 4.77
N PRO A 95 -24.81 -15.26 6.07
CA PRO A 95 -23.69 -16.09 6.52
C PRO A 95 -23.77 -17.55 6.06
N GLU A 96 -24.97 -18.14 6.03
CA GLU A 96 -25.21 -19.50 5.56
C GLU A 96 -24.75 -19.75 4.12
N ARG A 97 -24.71 -18.71 3.27
CA ARG A 97 -24.23 -18.85 1.89
C ARG A 97 -22.73 -19.02 1.80
N ALA A 98 -21.96 -18.48 2.75
CA ALA A 98 -20.52 -18.74 2.83
C ALA A 98 -20.25 -20.24 3.04
N TRP A 99 -20.98 -20.86 3.97
CA TRP A 99 -20.91 -22.30 4.24
C TRP A 99 -21.28 -23.13 3.00
N ARG A 100 -22.43 -22.81 2.38
CA ARG A 100 -22.91 -23.50 1.16
C ARG A 100 -21.97 -23.34 -0.03
N ALA A 101 -21.29 -22.21 -0.15
CA ALA A 101 -20.34 -21.96 -1.24
C ALA A 101 -19.05 -22.78 -1.09
N ILE A 102 -18.60 -23.01 0.16
CA ILE A 102 -17.36 -23.75 0.45
C ILE A 102 -17.60 -25.28 0.48
N GLU A 103 -18.81 -25.73 0.80
CA GLU A 103 -19.17 -27.15 0.90
C GLU A 103 -18.72 -28.03 -0.29
N PRO A 104 -18.91 -27.64 -1.57
CA PRO A 104 -18.46 -28.47 -2.70
C PRO A 104 -16.94 -28.67 -2.74
N LEU A 105 -16.16 -27.66 -2.34
CA LEU A 105 -14.70 -27.76 -2.23
C LEU A 105 -14.31 -28.70 -1.09
N ALA A 106 -14.99 -28.59 0.05
CA ALA A 106 -14.75 -29.42 1.22
C ALA A 106 -15.00 -30.92 0.90
N GLN A 107 -16.13 -31.23 0.26
CA GLN A 107 -16.45 -32.58 -0.19
C GLN A 107 -15.41 -33.14 -1.17
N SER A 108 -14.95 -32.32 -2.12
CA SER A 108 -13.96 -32.73 -3.12
C SER A 108 -12.57 -32.98 -2.53
N LEU A 109 -12.21 -32.25 -1.47
CA LEU A 109 -10.93 -32.37 -0.77
C LEU A 109 -10.96 -33.42 0.35
N GLY A 110 -12.14 -33.93 0.73
CA GLY A 110 -12.31 -34.81 1.88
C GLY A 110 -12.03 -34.12 3.21
N LEU A 111 -12.29 -32.81 3.29
CA LEU A 111 -12.12 -31.98 4.48
C LEU A 111 -13.47 -31.51 5.00
N THR A 112 -13.50 -31.04 6.25
CA THR A 112 -14.64 -30.29 6.77
C THR A 112 -14.68 -28.88 6.16
N ILE A 113 -15.84 -28.21 6.27
CA ILE A 113 -16.01 -26.84 5.78
C ILE A 113 -15.03 -25.87 6.47
N PRO A 114 -14.86 -25.88 7.81
CA PRO A 114 -13.88 -25.03 8.47
C PRO A 114 -12.43 -25.31 8.06
N GLU A 115 -12.01 -26.58 7.96
CA GLU A 115 -10.67 -26.92 7.48
C GLU A 115 -10.41 -26.41 6.05
N THR A 116 -11.45 -26.49 5.19
CA THR A 116 -11.37 -25.96 3.84
C THR A 116 -11.28 -24.43 3.83
N ALA A 117 -12.02 -23.76 4.70
CA ALA A 117 -11.93 -22.30 4.86
C ALA A 117 -10.54 -21.86 5.36
N GLU A 118 -9.95 -22.55 6.34
CA GLU A 118 -8.57 -22.31 6.76
C GLU A 118 -7.59 -22.51 5.60
N ALA A 119 -7.75 -23.59 4.83
CA ALA A 119 -6.91 -23.86 3.66
C ALA A 119 -7.02 -22.75 2.61
N ILE A 120 -8.21 -22.18 2.37
CA ILE A 120 -8.41 -21.02 1.47
C ILE A 120 -7.62 -19.81 1.98
N VAL A 121 -7.75 -19.48 3.28
CA VAL A 121 -7.05 -18.34 3.88
C VAL A 121 -5.53 -18.53 3.83
N GLU A 122 -5.02 -19.73 4.12
CA GLU A 122 -3.59 -20.04 4.07
C GLU A 122 -3.04 -20.02 2.64
N GLN A 123 -3.79 -20.50 1.63
CA GLN A 123 -3.40 -20.37 0.23
C GLN A 123 -3.30 -18.90 -0.20
N ALA A 124 -4.24 -18.05 0.21
CA ALA A 124 -4.20 -16.62 -0.06
C ALA A 124 -2.99 -15.95 0.62
N ARG A 125 -2.76 -16.21 1.90
CA ARG A 125 -1.61 -15.70 2.68
C ARG A 125 -0.29 -16.14 2.05
N ALA A 126 -0.14 -17.41 1.68
CA ALA A 126 1.06 -17.94 1.03
C ALA A 126 1.31 -17.29 -0.34
N ARG A 127 0.26 -17.01 -1.12
CA ARG A 127 0.35 -16.29 -2.40
C ARG A 127 0.83 -14.85 -2.20
N ILE A 128 0.24 -14.12 -1.25
CA ILE A 128 0.63 -12.74 -0.92
C ILE A 128 2.09 -12.72 -0.45
N ALA A 129 2.47 -13.61 0.48
CA ALA A 129 3.83 -13.69 1.00
C ALA A 129 4.85 -14.02 -0.11
N ARG A 130 4.57 -14.98 -1.00
CA ARG A 130 5.42 -15.26 -2.17
C ARG A 130 5.59 -14.02 -3.04
N GLY A 131 4.49 -13.34 -3.36
CA GLY A 131 4.54 -12.12 -4.16
C GLY A 131 5.42 -11.04 -3.54
N LEU A 132 5.28 -10.80 -2.23
CA LEU A 132 6.09 -9.83 -1.51
C LEU A 132 7.58 -10.23 -1.45
N ARG A 133 7.91 -11.51 -1.23
CA ARG A 133 9.30 -12.00 -1.29
C ARG A 133 9.93 -11.81 -2.66
N THR A 134 9.21 -12.17 -3.73
CA THR A 134 9.71 -11.98 -5.11
C THR A 134 10.00 -10.51 -5.39
N LEU A 135 9.11 -9.61 -4.97
CA LEU A 135 9.29 -8.17 -5.14
C LEU A 135 10.46 -7.61 -4.32
N SER A 136 10.65 -8.09 -3.09
CA SER A 136 11.74 -7.66 -2.21
C SER A 136 13.09 -8.16 -2.69
N ALA A 137 13.19 -9.47 -3.01
CA ALA A 137 14.40 -10.10 -3.55
C ALA A 137 14.82 -9.49 -4.90
N GLY A 138 13.87 -9.21 -5.80
CA GLY A 138 14.14 -8.53 -7.07
C GLY A 138 14.73 -7.13 -6.93
N ARG A 139 14.70 -6.55 -5.72
CA ARG A 139 15.29 -5.24 -5.39
C ARG A 139 16.51 -5.36 -4.46
N GLY A 140 16.92 -6.56 -4.07
CA GLY A 140 18.06 -6.79 -3.18
C GLY A 140 17.78 -6.46 -1.70
N TYR A 141 16.51 -6.44 -1.29
CA TYR A 141 16.12 -6.18 0.09
C TYR A 141 15.65 -7.45 0.81
N ASP A 142 15.90 -7.50 2.11
CA ASP A 142 15.36 -8.52 3.01
C ASP A 142 14.09 -7.96 3.69
N PRO A 143 12.90 -8.59 3.52
CA PRO A 143 11.67 -8.18 4.20
C PRO A 143 11.82 -8.00 5.71
N ALA A 144 12.67 -8.80 6.37
CA ALA A 144 12.87 -8.73 7.83
C ALA A 144 13.39 -7.37 8.32
N GLN A 145 13.96 -6.55 7.42
CA GLN A 145 14.43 -5.20 7.72
C GLN A 145 13.33 -4.13 7.68
N PHE A 146 12.09 -4.51 7.35
CA PHE A 146 10.98 -3.57 7.15
C PHE A 146 9.95 -3.62 8.27
N THR A 147 9.09 -2.61 8.29
CA THR A 147 7.79 -2.66 8.99
C THR A 147 6.70 -2.95 7.97
N LEU A 148 5.84 -3.93 8.26
CA LEU A 148 4.71 -4.23 7.38
C LEU A 148 3.56 -3.25 7.65
N VAL A 149 3.30 -2.32 6.75
CA VAL A 149 2.11 -1.45 6.82
C VAL A 149 0.95 -2.15 6.13
N VAL A 150 -0.12 -2.42 6.87
CA VAL A 150 -1.29 -3.17 6.39
C VAL A 150 -2.51 -2.28 6.34
N PHE A 151 -3.13 -2.20 5.17
CA PHE A 151 -4.33 -1.40 4.93
C PHE A 151 -5.21 -2.07 3.86
N GLY A 152 -6.37 -1.46 3.59
CA GLY A 152 -7.49 -2.06 2.88
C GLY A 152 -8.40 -2.83 3.84
N GLY A 153 -9.70 -2.89 3.54
CA GLY A 153 -10.70 -3.41 4.48
C GLY A 153 -10.48 -4.87 4.90
N ALA A 154 -9.88 -5.68 4.04
CA ALA A 154 -9.53 -7.07 4.33
C ALA A 154 -8.05 -7.27 4.72
N GLY A 155 -7.20 -6.24 4.57
CA GLY A 155 -5.75 -6.41 4.75
C GLY A 155 -5.39 -6.81 6.18
N ALA A 156 -6.01 -6.17 7.16
CA ALA A 156 -5.69 -6.32 8.57
C ALA A 156 -6.03 -7.72 9.14
N LEU A 157 -6.86 -8.50 8.46
CA LEU A 157 -7.13 -9.93 8.76
C LEU A 157 -5.91 -10.82 8.53
N HIS A 158 -4.93 -10.34 7.77
CA HIS A 158 -3.74 -11.09 7.41
C HIS A 158 -2.46 -10.51 8.04
N ALA A 159 -2.54 -9.43 8.83
CA ALA A 159 -1.36 -8.70 9.32
C ALA A 159 -0.40 -9.60 10.10
N CYS A 160 -0.92 -10.31 11.12
CA CYS A 160 -0.17 -11.23 11.97
C CYS A 160 0.49 -12.35 11.15
N ALA A 161 -0.30 -13.10 10.38
CA ALA A 161 0.20 -14.22 9.58
C ALA A 161 1.20 -13.78 8.51
N LEU A 162 0.95 -12.69 7.79
CA LEU A 162 1.86 -12.20 6.75
C LEU A 162 3.19 -11.72 7.34
N ALA A 163 3.16 -11.02 8.46
CA ALA A 163 4.38 -10.61 9.14
C ALA A 163 5.21 -11.82 9.57
N ARG A 164 4.57 -12.84 10.16
CA ARG A 164 5.24 -14.11 10.53
C ARG A 164 5.80 -14.85 9.31
N LEU A 165 5.01 -15.03 8.25
CA LEU A 165 5.45 -15.69 7.02
C LEU A 165 6.65 -14.95 6.40
N LEU A 166 6.66 -13.62 6.42
CA LEU A 166 7.73 -12.81 5.85
C LEU A 166 8.90 -12.57 6.81
N GLN A 167 8.85 -13.10 8.04
CA GLN A 167 9.82 -12.85 9.10
C GLN A 167 9.99 -11.36 9.41
N ILE A 168 8.92 -10.59 9.23
CA ILE A 168 8.86 -9.17 9.56
C ILE A 168 8.58 -9.02 11.05
N PRO A 169 9.44 -8.33 11.83
CA PRO A 169 9.33 -8.30 13.29
C PRO A 169 8.14 -7.48 13.79
N GLN A 170 7.65 -6.54 12.99
CA GLN A 170 6.56 -5.67 13.37
C GLN A 170 5.66 -5.26 12.20
N TRP A 171 4.36 -5.12 12.49
CA TRP A 171 3.38 -4.58 11.57
C TRP A 171 2.70 -3.34 12.15
N LEU A 172 2.14 -2.53 11.26
CA LEU A 172 1.38 -1.33 11.59
C LEU A 172 0.07 -1.34 10.79
N VAL A 173 -1.05 -1.24 11.49
CA VAL A 173 -2.37 -1.00 10.91
C VAL A 173 -2.75 0.46 11.21
N PRO A 174 -2.88 1.34 10.19
CA PRO A 174 -3.28 2.72 10.40
C PRO A 174 -4.67 2.83 11.04
N PRO A 175 -5.06 4.00 11.58
CA PRO A 175 -6.35 4.16 12.25
C PRO A 175 -7.56 3.93 11.33
N TYR A 176 -7.39 4.22 10.04
CA TYR A 176 -8.41 4.08 8.99
C TYR A 176 -7.89 3.17 7.87
N PRO A 177 -7.60 1.89 8.14
CA PRO A 177 -6.93 1.03 7.18
C PRO A 177 -7.82 0.79 5.95
N GLY A 178 -9.14 0.65 6.10
CA GLY A 178 -10.07 0.40 5.00
C GLY A 178 -10.17 1.56 4.00
N VAL A 179 -9.95 2.79 4.46
CA VAL A 179 -10.06 4.01 3.64
C VAL A 179 -8.74 4.80 3.53
N LEU A 180 -7.60 4.15 3.81
CA LEU A 180 -6.29 4.82 3.85
C LEU A 180 -5.95 5.54 2.54
N SER A 181 -6.34 4.99 1.39
CA SER A 181 -6.11 5.65 0.09
C SER A 181 -6.84 6.99 -0.03
N ALA A 182 -8.09 7.05 0.43
CA ALA A 182 -8.87 8.30 0.46
C ALA A 182 -8.29 9.27 1.49
N TYR A 183 -7.88 8.77 2.66
CA TYR A 183 -7.18 9.56 3.66
C TYR A 183 -5.88 10.15 3.12
N GLY A 184 -5.11 9.38 2.35
CA GLY A 184 -3.88 9.82 1.70
C GLY A 184 -4.06 11.03 0.79
N LEU A 185 -5.21 11.15 0.10
CA LEU A 185 -5.53 12.31 -0.74
C LEU A 185 -5.55 13.63 0.06
N LEU A 186 -5.94 13.59 1.34
CA LEU A 186 -5.94 14.77 2.22
C LEU A 186 -4.54 15.25 2.57
N TRP A 187 -3.52 14.39 2.40
CA TRP A 187 -2.12 14.70 2.67
C TRP A 187 -1.33 15.08 1.42
N MET A 188 -1.94 14.95 0.24
CA MET A 188 -1.27 15.24 -1.02
C MET A 188 -1.14 16.75 -1.23
N GLU A 189 0.02 17.13 -1.73
CA GLU A 189 0.26 18.48 -2.25
C GLU A 189 -0.23 18.53 -3.70
N ILE A 190 -0.69 19.69 -4.15
CA ILE A 190 -0.98 19.89 -5.57
C ILE A 190 0.37 20.05 -6.25
N LEU A 191 0.71 19.09 -7.10
CA LEU A 191 2.00 19.04 -7.80
C LEU A 191 1.76 18.97 -9.30
N HIS A 192 2.45 19.85 -10.03
CA HIS A 192 2.56 19.76 -11.48
C HIS A 192 4.05 19.79 -11.87
N GLU A 193 4.42 18.99 -12.87
CA GLU A 193 5.78 19.00 -13.43
C GLU A 193 5.70 19.17 -14.95
N SER A 194 6.25 20.29 -15.43
CA SER A 194 6.41 20.55 -16.86
C SER A 194 7.84 20.19 -17.27
N VAL A 195 8.01 19.60 -18.45
CA VAL A 195 9.29 19.05 -18.93
C VAL A 195 9.54 19.46 -20.38
N ARG A 196 10.77 19.88 -20.69
CA ARG A 196 11.22 20.18 -22.06
C ARG A 196 12.56 19.51 -22.36
N THR A 197 12.64 18.80 -23.47
CA THR A 197 13.90 18.22 -23.97
C THR A 197 14.78 19.31 -24.55
N VAL A 198 16.04 19.36 -24.12
CA VAL A 198 17.04 20.32 -24.62
C VAL A 198 18.22 19.62 -25.31
N LEU A 199 18.55 18.40 -24.86
CA LEU A 199 19.61 17.52 -25.35
C LEU A 199 20.87 18.24 -25.89
N ARG A 200 21.75 18.65 -24.97
CA ARG A 200 23.05 19.26 -25.31
C ARG A 200 24.06 19.02 -24.19
N ALA A 201 25.34 19.32 -24.43
CA ALA A 201 26.33 19.37 -23.35
C ALA A 201 25.90 20.39 -22.28
N LEU A 202 26.01 20.02 -21.00
CA LEU A 202 25.73 20.93 -19.89
C LEU A 202 26.74 22.08 -19.92
N PRO A 203 26.31 23.34 -20.10
CA PRO A 203 27.24 24.46 -20.15
C PRO A 203 27.74 24.82 -18.74
N ASP A 204 28.88 25.51 -18.66
CA ASP A 204 29.42 25.99 -17.38
C ASP A 204 28.61 27.16 -16.79
N ARG A 205 27.84 27.86 -17.63
CA ARG A 205 26.99 28.99 -17.28
C ARG A 205 25.69 28.92 -18.06
N ALA A 206 24.61 29.42 -17.47
CA ALA A 206 23.33 29.55 -18.17
C ALA A 206 23.47 30.47 -19.39
N ASP A 207 22.80 30.11 -20.48
CA ASP A 207 22.69 30.91 -21.70
C ASP A 207 21.24 31.35 -21.95
N PRO A 208 21.00 32.41 -22.74
CA PRO A 208 19.65 32.92 -22.96
C PRO A 208 18.63 31.87 -23.49
N PRO A 209 19.02 30.90 -24.35
CA PRO A 209 18.12 29.82 -24.72
C PRO A 209 17.67 28.96 -23.53
N LEU A 210 18.58 28.59 -22.63
CA LEU A 210 18.26 27.81 -21.44
C LEU A 210 17.33 28.57 -20.48
N GLU A 211 17.58 29.87 -20.31
CA GLU A 211 16.73 30.76 -19.51
C GLU A 211 15.32 30.87 -20.10
N ARG A 212 15.20 30.99 -21.43
CA ARG A 212 13.91 31.02 -22.12
C ARG A 212 13.09 29.76 -21.85
N VAL A 213 13.70 28.57 -21.95
CA VAL A 213 12.98 27.31 -21.69
C VAL A 213 12.42 27.27 -20.26
N LEU A 214 13.13 27.80 -19.27
CA LEU A 214 12.63 27.87 -17.90
C LEU A 214 11.51 28.89 -17.71
N ILE A 215 11.50 29.98 -18.47
CA ILE A 215 10.39 30.94 -18.51
C ILE A 215 9.14 30.26 -19.08
N ASP A 216 9.27 29.58 -20.22
CA ASP A 216 8.16 28.88 -20.86
C ASP A 216 7.57 27.80 -19.93
N LEU A 217 8.45 27.00 -19.29
CA LEU A 217 8.05 26.00 -18.28
C LEU A 217 7.33 26.61 -17.08
N ARG A 218 7.72 27.83 -16.66
CA ARG A 218 7.06 28.56 -15.57
C ARG A 218 5.65 28.98 -15.96
N GLU A 219 5.48 29.52 -17.16
CA GLU A 219 4.16 29.92 -17.67
C GLU A 219 3.21 28.72 -17.76
N GLU A 220 3.70 27.56 -18.22
CA GLU A 220 2.95 26.31 -18.25
C GLU A 220 2.52 25.85 -16.84
N CYS A 221 3.46 25.84 -15.89
CA CYS A 221 3.17 25.50 -14.49
C CYS A 221 2.14 26.46 -13.87
N GLU A 222 2.30 27.77 -14.09
CA GLU A 222 1.39 28.81 -13.59
C GLU A 222 -0.02 28.66 -14.17
N ALA A 223 -0.15 28.33 -15.45
CA ALA A 223 -1.43 28.06 -16.09
C ALA A 223 -2.15 26.88 -15.45
N ILE A 224 -1.45 25.76 -15.26
CA ILE A 224 -2.04 24.54 -14.68
C ILE A 224 -2.39 24.73 -13.20
N MET A 225 -1.55 25.42 -12.43
CA MET A 225 -1.86 25.76 -11.04
C MET A 225 -3.13 26.61 -10.93
N ARG A 226 -3.32 27.57 -11.85
CA ARG A 226 -4.54 28.38 -11.91
C ARG A 226 -5.77 27.56 -12.22
N GLU A 227 -5.69 26.63 -13.17
CA GLU A 227 -6.77 25.69 -13.49
C GLU A 227 -7.12 24.78 -12.30
N ALA A 228 -6.12 24.40 -11.51
CA ALA A 228 -6.31 23.66 -10.26
C ALA A 228 -6.84 24.52 -9.08
N GLY A 229 -7.12 25.80 -9.31
CA GLY A 229 -7.65 26.71 -8.28
C GLY A 229 -6.59 27.24 -7.29
N VAL A 230 -5.30 27.07 -7.58
CA VAL A 230 -4.20 27.56 -6.75
C VAL A 230 -3.85 29.01 -7.12
N PRO A 231 -3.94 29.97 -6.18
CA PRO A 231 -3.55 31.37 -6.45
C PRO A 231 -2.07 31.53 -6.86
N ILE A 232 -1.79 32.49 -7.73
CA ILE A 232 -0.41 32.85 -8.10
C ILE A 232 0.36 33.29 -6.84
N GLY A 233 1.57 32.77 -6.66
CA GLY A 233 2.41 33.05 -5.49
C GLY A 233 2.09 32.20 -4.26
N SER A 234 1.12 31.30 -4.33
CA SER A 234 0.80 30.34 -3.25
C SER A 234 1.39 28.93 -3.47
N PHE A 235 2.38 28.82 -4.35
CA PHE A 235 3.11 27.59 -4.65
C PHE A 235 4.58 27.86 -4.88
N GLU A 236 5.41 26.87 -4.61
CA GLU A 236 6.85 26.90 -4.81
C GLU A 236 7.21 26.33 -6.19
N LEU A 237 8.27 26.88 -6.80
CA LEU A 237 8.79 26.42 -8.09
C LEU A 237 10.20 25.87 -7.91
N HIS A 238 10.37 24.60 -8.22
CA HIS A 238 11.63 23.88 -8.07
C HIS A 238 12.14 23.43 -9.44
N PRO A 239 13.23 24.03 -9.95
CA PRO A 239 13.83 23.63 -11.21
C PRO A 239 14.71 22.38 -11.03
N TYR A 240 14.66 21.48 -12.01
CA TYR A 240 15.50 20.29 -12.09
C TYR A 240 16.07 20.11 -13.50
N ALA A 241 17.14 19.32 -13.59
CA ALA A 241 17.77 18.91 -14.84
C ALA A 241 17.91 17.39 -14.88
N ASP A 242 17.59 16.79 -16.01
CA ASP A 242 17.92 15.39 -16.29
C ASP A 242 19.29 15.34 -16.94
N LEU A 243 20.26 14.78 -16.22
CA LEU A 243 21.64 14.70 -16.63
C LEU A 243 22.07 13.25 -16.86
N ARG A 244 22.98 13.04 -17.80
CA ARG A 244 23.67 11.77 -18.01
C ARG A 244 25.09 12.00 -18.51
N TYR A 245 25.98 11.04 -18.36
CA TYR A 245 27.23 11.07 -19.11
C TYR A 245 26.96 10.78 -20.59
N ALA A 246 27.68 11.45 -21.49
CA ALA A 246 27.51 11.28 -22.93
C ALA A 246 27.58 9.80 -23.34
N GLY A 247 26.58 9.31 -24.07
CA GLY A 247 26.48 7.90 -24.47
C GLY A 247 25.92 6.94 -23.42
N GLN A 248 25.51 7.41 -22.24
CA GLN A 248 24.67 6.62 -21.34
C GLN A 248 23.22 6.58 -21.85
N SER A 249 22.54 5.47 -21.55
CA SER A 249 21.15 5.23 -21.96
C SER A 249 20.11 5.81 -21.01
N HIS A 250 20.50 6.15 -19.77
CA HIS A 250 19.58 6.60 -18.72
C HIS A 250 20.06 7.90 -18.08
N GLU A 251 19.11 8.78 -17.84
CA GLU A 251 19.26 10.05 -17.15
C GLU A 251 18.97 9.98 -15.64
N MET A 252 19.57 10.91 -14.89
CA MET A 252 19.29 11.16 -13.48
C MET A 252 18.77 12.58 -13.31
N THR A 253 17.62 12.72 -12.66
CA THR A 253 17.04 14.03 -12.33
C THR A 253 17.75 14.62 -11.10
N VAL A 254 18.26 15.84 -11.23
CA VAL A 254 18.97 16.56 -10.17
C VAL A 254 18.46 18.00 -10.00
N PRO A 255 18.50 18.59 -8.79
CA PRO A 255 18.15 19.99 -8.58
C PRO A 255 18.98 20.91 -9.48
N LEU A 256 18.33 21.81 -10.21
CA LEU A 256 19.00 22.74 -11.11
C LEU A 256 19.30 24.06 -10.39
N ASN A 257 20.58 24.36 -10.22
CA ASN A 257 21.01 25.71 -9.88
C ASN A 257 21.41 26.46 -11.16
N LEU A 258 20.47 27.22 -11.73
CA LEU A 258 20.70 27.97 -12.97
C LEU A 258 21.84 29.00 -12.83
N ALA A 259 21.98 29.61 -11.66
CA ALA A 259 23.04 30.57 -11.38
C ALA A 259 24.42 29.91 -11.24
N ARG A 260 24.47 28.61 -10.95
CA ARG A 260 25.71 27.84 -10.71
C ARG A 260 25.57 26.42 -11.24
N LEU A 261 25.56 26.25 -12.57
CA LEU A 261 25.52 24.93 -13.21
C LEU A 261 26.62 23.95 -12.76
N PRO A 262 27.84 24.39 -12.38
CA PRO A 262 28.82 23.48 -11.78
C PRO A 262 28.34 22.81 -10.49
N GLN A 263 27.46 23.45 -9.70
CA GLN A 263 26.85 22.82 -8.52
C GLN A 263 25.83 21.75 -8.93
N THR A 264 25.00 22.01 -9.94
CA THR A 264 24.11 21.02 -10.55
C THR A 264 24.89 19.80 -11.03
N ARG A 265 26.04 20.02 -11.69
CA ARG A 265 26.95 18.96 -12.15
C ARG A 265 27.51 18.16 -10.99
N ALA A 266 28.02 18.83 -9.96
CA ALA A 266 28.58 18.16 -8.77
C ALA A 266 27.53 17.30 -8.06
N GLU A 267 26.27 17.77 -8.00
CA GLU A 267 25.18 17.00 -7.40
C GLU A 267 24.83 15.75 -8.23
N PHE A 268 24.84 15.85 -9.56
CA PHE A 268 24.74 14.68 -10.43
C PHE A 268 25.85 13.67 -10.18
N GLU A 269 27.10 14.10 -10.09
CA GLU A 269 28.23 13.20 -9.84
C GLU A 269 28.13 12.54 -8.46
N ARG A 270 27.72 13.29 -7.44
CA ARG A 270 27.47 12.77 -6.09
C ARG A 270 26.38 11.70 -6.09
N LEU A 271 25.24 11.97 -6.74
CA LEU A 271 24.13 11.03 -6.84
C LEU A 271 24.49 9.80 -7.69
N HIS A 272 25.24 9.99 -8.78
CA HIS A 272 25.71 8.90 -9.62
C HIS A 272 26.68 7.99 -8.85
N GLN A 273 27.60 8.56 -8.07
CA GLN A 273 28.48 7.82 -7.17
C GLN A 273 27.68 7.02 -6.12
N ALA A 274 26.69 7.65 -5.49
CA ALA A 274 25.85 6.98 -4.50
C ALA A 274 25.05 5.82 -5.10
N ARG A 275 24.49 6.00 -6.31
CA ARG A 275 23.62 5.01 -6.96
C ARG A 275 24.39 3.87 -7.64
N TYR A 276 25.53 4.17 -8.27
CA TYR A 276 26.26 3.22 -9.12
C TYR A 276 27.65 2.87 -8.60
N GLY A 277 28.15 3.56 -7.57
CA GLY A 277 29.46 3.31 -6.97
C GLY A 277 30.64 3.92 -7.72
N PHE A 278 30.41 4.70 -8.78
CA PHE A 278 31.47 5.36 -9.56
C PHE A 278 31.01 6.68 -10.19
N THR A 279 31.97 7.47 -10.68
CA THR A 279 31.77 8.62 -11.58
C THR A 279 32.65 8.43 -12.82
N LEU A 280 32.28 9.07 -13.94
CA LEU A 280 33.04 8.99 -15.20
C LEU A 280 33.82 10.30 -15.43
N SER A 281 34.93 10.44 -14.74
CA SER A 281 35.82 11.61 -14.87
C SER A 281 36.25 11.82 -16.32
N GLY A 282 36.24 13.08 -16.78
CA GLY A 282 36.60 13.45 -18.16
C GLY A 282 35.52 13.18 -19.21
N ARG A 283 34.41 12.52 -18.85
CA ARG A 283 33.29 12.33 -19.77
C ARG A 283 32.34 13.54 -19.73
N PRO A 284 31.93 14.10 -20.88
CA PRO A 284 30.96 15.20 -20.91
C PRO A 284 29.64 14.78 -20.26
N VAL A 285 29.04 15.71 -19.53
CA VAL A 285 27.67 15.56 -19.00
C VAL A 285 26.72 16.23 -19.97
N GLU A 286 25.70 15.49 -20.40
CA GLU A 286 24.62 15.96 -21.25
C GLU A 286 23.43 16.40 -20.38
N LEU A 287 22.92 17.60 -20.65
CA LEU A 287 21.60 18.04 -20.24
C LEU A 287 20.58 17.50 -21.23
N VAL A 288 19.79 16.52 -20.82
CA VAL A 288 18.78 15.87 -21.65
C VAL A 288 17.47 16.65 -21.59
N ASN A 289 16.95 16.88 -20.38
CA ASN A 289 15.70 17.60 -20.15
C ASN A 289 15.86 18.68 -19.07
N LEU A 290 15.13 19.77 -19.24
CA LEU A 290 14.80 20.70 -18.16
C LEU A 290 13.42 20.36 -17.61
N ARG A 291 13.29 20.44 -16.28
CA ARG A 291 12.03 20.22 -15.58
C ARG A 291 11.76 21.39 -14.65
N LEU A 292 10.51 21.80 -14.56
CA LEU A 292 10.07 22.72 -13.53
C LEU A 292 8.90 22.08 -12.80
N ARG A 293 9.04 21.96 -11.48
CA ARG A 293 8.01 21.41 -10.61
C ARG A 293 7.37 22.54 -9.81
N ALA A 294 6.06 22.71 -9.96
CA ALA A 294 5.26 23.57 -9.12
C ALA A 294 4.63 22.72 -8.00
N VAL A 295 4.74 23.21 -6.75
CA VAL A 295 4.23 22.52 -5.55
C VAL A 295 3.43 23.51 -4.72
N ALA A 296 2.11 23.30 -4.63
CA ALA A 296 1.25 24.05 -3.73
C ALA A 296 1.00 23.23 -2.46
N LEU A 297 1.55 23.72 -1.34
CA LEU A 297 1.34 23.11 -0.04
C LEU A 297 -0.13 23.24 0.35
N GLN A 298 -0.75 22.12 0.70
CA GLN A 298 -2.12 22.10 1.22
C GLN A 298 -2.09 22.11 2.76
N PRO A 299 -3.07 22.74 3.42
CA PRO A 299 -3.29 22.53 4.85
C PRO A 299 -3.44 21.05 5.13
N LYS A 300 -2.43 20.44 5.77
CA LYS A 300 -2.47 19.03 6.16
C LYS A 300 -3.47 18.89 7.31
N PRO A 301 -4.22 17.77 7.41
CA PRO A 301 -5.02 17.50 8.59
C PRO A 301 -4.14 17.69 9.83
N ALA A 302 -4.54 18.56 10.76
CA ALA A 302 -3.78 18.79 11.97
C ALA A 302 -3.61 17.44 12.69
N GLY A 303 -2.41 17.18 13.22
CA GLY A 303 -2.10 16.00 14.01
C GLY A 303 -2.85 16.04 15.34
N ALA A 304 -4.17 15.88 15.29
CA ALA A 304 -4.99 15.67 16.46
C ALA A 304 -4.51 14.38 17.14
N SER A 305 -4.45 14.42 18.46
CA SER A 305 -4.45 13.20 19.26
C SER A 305 -5.53 12.27 18.71
N TRP A 306 -5.21 10.98 18.60
CA TRP A 306 -6.20 9.99 18.22
C TRP A 306 -7.35 10.01 19.24
N GLU A 307 -8.49 10.53 18.80
CA GLU A 307 -9.76 10.51 19.52
C GLU A 307 -10.76 9.79 18.62
N PRO A 308 -10.97 8.49 18.84
CA PRO A 308 -11.93 7.77 18.05
C PRO A 308 -13.34 8.28 18.36
N PRO A 309 -14.19 8.51 17.34
CA PRO A 309 -15.57 8.88 17.56
C PRO A 309 -16.31 7.79 18.35
N ALA A 310 -17.05 8.22 19.38
CA ALA A 310 -17.74 7.32 20.32
C ALA A 310 -18.82 6.44 19.65
N ASP A 311 -19.33 6.86 18.49
CA ASP A 311 -20.56 6.30 17.89
C ASP A 311 -20.28 5.45 16.65
N TRP A 312 -19.05 4.95 16.46
CA TRP A 312 -18.66 4.24 15.23
C TRP A 312 -19.35 2.91 15.00
N LEU A 313 -19.74 2.21 16.05
CA LEU A 313 -20.24 0.86 15.97
C LEU A 313 -21.58 0.76 16.66
N PRO A 314 -22.43 -0.18 16.24
CA PRO A 314 -23.73 -0.33 16.86
C PRO A 314 -23.56 -0.82 18.32
N PRO A 315 -24.49 -0.45 19.22
CA PRO A 315 -24.36 -0.74 20.65
C PRO A 315 -24.48 -2.23 21.00
N ASN A 316 -24.91 -3.07 20.05
CA ASN A 316 -25.18 -4.49 20.23
C ASN A 316 -24.03 -5.41 19.78
N LEU A 317 -22.79 -4.92 19.75
CA LEU A 317 -21.65 -5.81 19.49
C LEU A 317 -21.53 -6.88 20.58
N PRO A 318 -21.27 -8.14 20.20
CA PRO A 318 -21.01 -9.18 21.18
C PRO A 318 -19.72 -8.85 21.94
N GLY A 319 -19.63 -9.19 23.22
CA GLY A 319 -18.39 -9.00 23.99
C GLY A 319 -17.29 -9.99 23.61
N THR A 320 -17.68 -11.18 23.16
CA THR A 320 -16.79 -12.25 22.68
C THR A 320 -17.36 -12.90 21.42
N THR A 321 -16.51 -13.55 20.63
CA THR A 321 -16.94 -14.41 19.53
C THR A 321 -16.04 -15.64 19.42
N LYS A 322 -16.46 -16.63 18.65
CA LYS A 322 -15.65 -17.80 18.32
C LYS A 322 -14.90 -17.55 17.02
N VAL A 323 -13.59 -17.75 17.04
CA VAL A 323 -12.73 -17.75 15.85
C VAL A 323 -12.05 -19.10 15.70
N ILE A 324 -11.82 -19.53 14.47
CA ILE A 324 -11.07 -20.76 14.19
C ILE A 324 -9.67 -20.36 13.70
N LEU A 325 -8.64 -20.76 14.44
CA LEU A 325 -7.24 -20.50 14.11
C LEU A 325 -6.41 -21.75 14.31
N ASN A 326 -5.71 -22.19 13.26
CA ASN A 326 -4.85 -23.37 13.27
C ASN A 326 -5.59 -24.65 13.72
N GLY A 327 -6.82 -24.83 13.25
CA GLY A 327 -7.68 -25.97 13.60
C GLY A 327 -8.32 -25.89 15.00
N GLU A 328 -8.02 -24.86 15.79
CA GLU A 328 -8.59 -24.68 17.13
C GLU A 328 -9.69 -23.62 17.12
N THR A 329 -10.82 -23.91 17.78
CA THR A 329 -11.87 -22.91 18.03
C THR A 329 -11.57 -22.17 19.33
N LEU A 330 -11.33 -20.87 19.23
CA LEU A 330 -10.99 -20.00 20.36
C LEU A 330 -12.14 -19.03 20.62
N GLU A 331 -12.51 -18.82 21.88
CA GLU A 331 -13.35 -17.70 22.28
C GLU A 331 -12.47 -16.48 22.52
N VAL A 332 -12.73 -15.39 21.79
CA VAL A 332 -11.88 -14.19 21.79
C VAL A 332 -12.71 -12.93 22.02
N PRO A 333 -12.16 -11.90 22.67
CA PRO A 333 -12.84 -10.63 22.84
C PRO A 333 -13.05 -9.93 21.49
N VAL A 334 -14.21 -9.29 21.36
CA VAL A 334 -14.52 -8.38 20.25
C VAL A 334 -14.42 -6.97 20.79
N ILE A 335 -13.45 -6.22 20.28
CA ILE A 335 -13.07 -4.91 20.83
C ILE A 335 -13.41 -3.83 19.80
N PRO A 336 -14.36 -2.94 20.09
CA PRO A 336 -14.57 -1.74 19.30
C PRO A 336 -13.27 -0.93 19.21
N ARG A 337 -12.84 -0.56 18.00
CA ARG A 337 -11.62 0.24 17.83
C ARG A 337 -11.65 1.52 18.66
N HIS A 338 -12.82 2.13 18.84
CA HIS A 338 -12.98 3.36 19.60
C HIS A 338 -12.83 3.20 21.12
N ALA A 339 -12.94 1.98 21.65
CA ALA A 339 -12.75 1.70 23.07
C ALA A 339 -11.28 1.66 23.47
N LEU A 340 -10.36 1.55 22.51
CA LEU A 340 -8.92 1.44 22.74
C LEU A 340 -8.26 2.82 22.83
N ALA A 341 -7.77 3.14 24.02
CA ALA A 341 -7.08 4.39 24.33
C ALA A 341 -5.64 4.42 23.78
N PRO A 342 -5.06 5.62 23.58
CA PRO A 342 -3.63 5.79 23.36
C PRO A 342 -2.75 5.02 24.36
N ASP A 343 -1.67 4.39 23.87
CA ASP A 343 -0.72 3.57 24.66
C ASP A 343 -1.32 2.29 25.29
N GLU A 344 -2.58 1.96 25.02
CA GLU A 344 -3.22 0.75 25.52
C GLU A 344 -2.69 -0.52 24.81
N ILE A 345 -2.52 -1.58 25.59
CA ILE A 345 -2.16 -2.92 25.10
C ILE A 345 -3.45 -3.65 24.72
N VAL A 346 -3.51 -4.13 23.48
CA VAL A 346 -4.65 -4.91 22.99
C VAL A 346 -4.45 -6.38 23.37
N PRO A 347 -5.48 -7.05 23.92
CA PRO A 347 -5.46 -8.50 24.15
C PRO A 347 -5.12 -9.29 22.89
N ALA A 348 -4.45 -10.43 23.07
CA ALA A 348 -4.14 -11.38 22.01
C ALA A 348 -4.42 -12.81 22.50
N PRO A 349 -5.23 -13.61 21.80
CA PRO A 349 -5.95 -13.29 20.56
C PRO A 349 -7.16 -12.35 20.79
N ALA A 350 -7.54 -11.59 19.75
CA ALA A 350 -8.70 -10.69 19.78
C ALA A 350 -9.15 -10.31 18.35
N LEU A 351 -10.41 -9.88 18.22
CA LEU A 351 -10.89 -9.14 17.05
C LEU A 351 -11.05 -7.66 17.41
N VAL A 352 -10.30 -6.78 16.74
CA VAL A 352 -10.54 -5.34 16.82
C VAL A 352 -11.38 -4.94 15.62
N VAL A 353 -12.57 -4.39 15.87
CA VAL A 353 -13.56 -4.09 14.85
C VAL A 353 -13.75 -2.59 14.68
N GLN A 354 -13.92 -2.17 13.43
CA GLN A 354 -14.28 -0.81 13.03
C GLN A 354 -15.06 -0.84 11.72
N PRO A 355 -15.79 0.21 11.36
CA PRO A 355 -16.70 0.18 10.20
C PRO A 355 -16.03 -0.17 8.86
N ASP A 356 -14.77 0.24 8.69
CA ASP A 356 -14.02 0.09 7.44
C ASP A 356 -13.11 -1.14 7.40
N ALA A 357 -12.88 -1.84 8.53
CA ALA A 357 -12.00 -3.00 8.61
C ALA A 357 -12.16 -3.83 9.89
N THR A 358 -11.70 -5.08 9.83
CA THR A 358 -11.50 -5.94 11.01
C THR A 358 -10.03 -6.31 11.12
N VAL A 359 -9.46 -6.16 12.31
CA VAL A 359 -8.08 -6.56 12.63
C VAL A 359 -8.13 -7.84 13.45
N LEU A 360 -7.55 -8.91 12.93
CA LEU A 360 -7.39 -10.18 13.63
C LEU A 360 -6.04 -10.19 14.36
N ILE A 361 -6.08 -10.17 15.69
CA ILE A 361 -4.91 -10.33 16.53
C ILE A 361 -4.75 -11.82 16.85
N GLU A 362 -3.72 -12.44 16.28
CA GLU A 362 -3.40 -13.85 16.50
C GLU A 362 -2.58 -14.03 17.80
N PRO A 363 -2.58 -15.22 18.42
CA PRO A 363 -1.72 -15.52 19.58
C PRO A 363 -0.23 -15.23 19.31
N GLY A 364 0.52 -14.86 20.36
CA GLY A 364 1.96 -14.59 20.27
C GLY A 364 2.35 -13.17 19.82
N TRP A 365 1.36 -12.33 19.51
CA TRP A 365 1.56 -10.91 19.17
C TRP A 365 1.36 -10.02 20.39
N HIS A 366 2.25 -9.05 20.56
CA HIS A 366 2.06 -7.93 21.48
C HIS A 366 1.65 -6.70 20.68
N VAL A 367 0.45 -6.20 20.96
CA VAL A 367 -0.18 -5.14 20.16
C VAL A 367 -0.47 -3.94 21.05
N GLN A 368 -0.11 -2.76 20.57
CA GLN A 368 -0.34 -1.51 21.29
C GLN A 368 -0.91 -0.43 20.38
N VAL A 369 -1.62 0.53 20.96
CA VAL A 369 -2.12 1.72 20.27
C VAL A 369 -1.04 2.81 20.28
N CYS A 370 -0.57 3.25 19.11
CA CYS A 370 0.35 4.37 19.02
C CYS A 370 -0.34 5.67 19.45
N ARG A 371 0.13 6.32 20.52
CA ARG A 371 -0.45 7.59 21.01
C ARG A 371 -0.54 8.69 19.98
N ARG A 372 0.50 8.87 19.17
CA ARG A 372 0.60 9.99 18.23
C ARG A 372 -0.34 9.85 17.05
N THR A 373 -0.50 8.62 16.55
CA THR A 373 -1.20 8.38 15.29
C THR A 373 -2.51 7.63 15.45
N GLY A 374 -2.72 6.92 16.56
CA GLY A 374 -3.79 5.94 16.71
C GLY A 374 -3.57 4.67 15.88
N ALA A 375 -2.38 4.43 15.32
CA ALA A 375 -2.13 3.18 14.61
C ALA A 375 -2.00 2.02 15.59
N LEU A 376 -2.51 0.83 15.24
CA LEU A 376 -2.20 -0.39 15.96
C LEU A 376 -0.83 -0.90 15.52
N MET A 377 0.04 -1.17 16.47
CA MET A 377 1.39 -1.67 16.23
C MET A 377 1.54 -3.04 16.87
N GLY A 378 1.75 -4.07 16.05
CA GLY A 378 2.01 -5.42 16.53
C GLY A 378 3.49 -5.76 16.43
N ARG A 379 4.03 -6.37 17.49
CA ARG A 379 5.37 -6.96 17.53
C ARG A 379 5.26 -8.42 17.91
N TRP A 380 6.01 -9.26 17.20
CA TRP A 380 6.05 -10.68 17.51
C TRP A 380 6.82 -10.89 18.82
N GLN A 381 6.21 -11.58 19.79
CA GLN A 381 6.83 -11.95 21.06
C GLN A 381 6.91 -13.47 21.27
N GLY A 382 6.36 -14.28 20.36
CA GLY A 382 6.53 -15.72 20.38
C GLY A 382 8.01 -16.11 20.17
N GLY A 383 8.61 -16.75 21.16
CA GLY A 383 9.98 -17.25 21.06
C GLY A 383 10.13 -18.33 19.99
N GLN A 384 11.26 -18.25 19.27
CA GLN A 384 11.93 -19.22 18.37
C GLN A 384 11.08 -20.10 17.45
#